data_AF-A0A660QH17-F1
#
_entry.id   AF-A0A660QH17-F1
#
_cell.length_a   1.000
_cell.length_b   1.000
_cell.length_c   1.000
_cell.angle_alpha   90.00
_cell.angle_beta   90.00
_cell.angle_gamma   90.00
#
_symmetry.space_group_name_H-M   'P 1'
#
loop_
_entity.id
_entity.type
_entity.pdbx_description
1 polymer ?
#
loop_
_entity_poly.entity_id
_entity_poly.type
_entity_poly.pdbx_seq_one_letter_code
_entity_poly.pdbx_strand_id
1 'polypeptide(L)'
;MKNVRSFGLSIAVVAVVCAMTCGVYASPDRASAKIDRLVFSKLGELGIPPSAPCSDEVFLRRVYLDMTGTLPTPKQTRKFLSVNSANKRTKLIEALFERGEFADYWAMKWCDLLRVKAEFPSNLWPNAVQAYHRWVRTALYKNLPYDEFARTLLTSSGSNFRVAPVNFYRAVPKREGEEIAQIVALTFMGMRTDGWERERLLGMAAFFGNVGYKKTAEWKEEIVFFDPSKSFLHPGTEVPVVPQLPGGEAVEIPDGQDPRAVFTDWLVGSDIFAQSMVNRVWYWLLGRGIVHEPDDFRSDNPPQNKALLDHLAKELVSNGYDLRHIYRIILNSKTYQLSSIHNEGNR
;
A
#
# COMPACT_ATOMS: atom_id res chain seq x y z
N MET A 1 -74.13 19.56 18.43
CA MET A 1 -73.27 20.77 18.46
C MET A 1 -72.20 20.54 19.52
N LYS A 2 -70.88 20.55 19.32
CA LYS A 2 -69.96 20.71 18.19
C LYS A 2 -68.77 19.77 18.49
N ASN A 3 -68.29 19.06 17.47
CA ASN A 3 -67.10 18.21 17.54
C ASN A 3 -65.82 19.04 17.68
N VAL A 4 -64.95 18.66 18.61
CA VAL A 4 -63.55 19.10 18.66
C VAL A 4 -62.73 18.08 17.88
N ARG A 5 -62.18 18.49 16.73
CA ARG A 5 -61.17 17.70 15.98
C ARG A 5 -59.81 18.36 16.18
N SER A 6 -58.93 17.63 16.88
CA SER A 6 -57.49 17.86 16.92
C SER A 6 -56.91 17.64 15.53
N PHE A 7 -56.26 18.66 14.96
CA PHE A 7 -55.45 18.55 13.75
C PHE A 7 -53.99 18.43 14.18
N GLY A 8 -53.41 17.23 14.00
CA GLY A 8 -51.97 17.03 14.08
C GLY A 8 -51.30 17.62 12.84
N LEU A 9 -50.38 18.56 13.04
CA LEU A 9 -49.49 19.07 11.99
C LEU A 9 -48.36 18.06 11.79
N SER A 10 -48.44 17.24 10.75
CA SER A 10 -47.28 16.48 10.26
C SER A 10 -46.39 17.41 9.45
N ILE A 11 -45.24 17.78 10.00
CA ILE A 11 -44.16 18.45 9.28
C ILE A 11 -43.49 17.41 8.38
N ALA A 12 -43.83 17.39 7.10
CA ALA A 12 -43.09 16.66 6.09
C ALA A 12 -41.80 17.42 5.80
N VAL A 13 -40.67 16.91 6.30
CA VAL A 13 -39.34 17.36 5.87
C VAL A 13 -39.15 16.88 4.44
N VAL A 14 -39.37 17.77 3.47
CA VAL A 14 -39.04 17.55 2.08
C VAL A 14 -37.52 17.60 1.97
N ALA A 15 -36.89 16.44 1.81
CA ALA A 15 -35.49 16.36 1.39
C ALA A 15 -35.39 16.94 -0.02
N VAL A 16 -34.91 18.18 -0.11
CA VAL A 16 -34.58 18.81 -1.39
C VAL A 16 -33.35 18.09 -1.95
N VAL A 17 -33.59 17.12 -2.84
CA VAL A 17 -32.56 16.59 -3.72
C VAL A 17 -32.23 17.70 -4.71
N CYS A 18 -31.19 18.48 -4.40
CA CYS A 18 -30.65 19.48 -5.30
C CYS A 18 -29.94 18.76 -6.46
N ALA A 19 -30.69 18.48 -7.52
CA ALA A 19 -30.14 18.05 -8.80
C ALA A 19 -29.51 19.27 -9.50
N MET A 20 -28.26 19.58 -9.18
CA MET A 20 -27.46 20.47 -10.01
C MET A 20 -26.80 19.66 -11.13
N THR A 21 -27.20 19.96 -12.35
CA THR A 21 -26.65 19.47 -13.61
C THR A 21 -25.22 19.97 -13.81
N CYS A 22 -24.25 19.17 -13.39
CA CYS A 22 -22.90 19.14 -13.97
C CYS A 22 -22.50 17.67 -14.01
N GLY A 23 -22.12 17.17 -15.19
CA GLY A 23 -22.04 15.74 -15.51
C GLY A 23 -21.49 14.89 -14.36
N VAL A 24 -22.36 14.11 -13.72
CA VAL A 24 -21.95 13.18 -12.66
C VAL A 24 -21.10 12.12 -13.36
N TYR A 25 -19.78 12.21 -13.25
CA TYR A 25 -18.88 11.13 -13.63
C TYR A 25 -19.21 9.93 -12.73
N ALA A 26 -20.04 9.03 -13.24
CA ALA A 26 -20.35 7.79 -12.57
C ALA A 26 -19.08 6.93 -12.54
N SER A 27 -18.87 6.24 -11.42
CA SER A 27 -17.83 5.22 -11.32
C SER A 27 -18.04 4.21 -12.46
N PRO A 28 -17.05 4.03 -13.34
CA PRO A 28 -17.22 3.32 -14.60
C PRO A 28 -17.38 1.81 -14.40
N ASP A 29 -16.82 1.27 -13.32
CA ASP A 29 -16.87 -0.15 -12.98
C ASP A 29 -17.48 -0.41 -11.59
N ARG A 30 -17.80 -1.68 -11.35
CA ARG A 30 -18.47 -2.13 -10.13
C ARG A 30 -17.59 -1.98 -8.88
N ALA A 31 -16.26 -2.09 -9.02
CA ALA A 31 -15.34 -1.98 -7.90
C ALA A 31 -15.21 -0.52 -7.44
N SER A 32 -15.04 0.43 -8.36
CA SER A 32 -15.10 1.87 -8.06
C SER A 32 -16.45 2.27 -7.44
N ALA A 33 -17.56 1.77 -7.99
CA ALA A 33 -18.88 2.05 -7.43
C ALA A 33 -19.11 1.41 -6.04
N LYS A 34 -18.38 0.34 -5.71
CA LYS A 34 -18.42 -0.27 -4.37
C LYS A 34 -17.62 0.55 -3.36
N ILE A 35 -16.47 1.11 -3.75
CA ILE A 35 -15.72 2.09 -2.93
C ILE A 35 -16.64 3.24 -2.53
N ASP A 36 -17.30 3.87 -3.50
CA ASP A 36 -18.22 5.00 -3.26
C ASP A 36 -19.32 4.63 -2.25
N ARG A 37 -19.96 3.48 -2.43
CA ARG A 37 -21.02 3.01 -1.53
C ARG A 37 -20.51 2.83 -0.10
N LEU A 38 -19.35 2.22 0.06
CA LEU A 38 -18.78 1.95 1.39
C LEU A 38 -18.35 3.24 2.10
N VAL A 39 -17.76 4.19 1.35
CA VAL A 39 -17.37 5.50 1.90
C VAL A 39 -18.61 6.32 2.24
N PHE A 40 -19.57 6.46 1.33
CA PHE A 40 -20.76 7.27 1.55
C PHE A 40 -21.71 6.67 2.61
N SER A 41 -21.76 5.35 2.74
CA SER A 41 -22.44 4.70 3.87
C SER A 41 -21.82 5.14 5.19
N LYS A 42 -20.48 5.10 5.29
CA LYS A 42 -19.79 5.48 6.53
C LYS A 42 -19.94 6.96 6.86
N LEU A 43 -19.87 7.82 5.84
CA LEU A 43 -20.14 9.25 6.01
C LEU A 43 -21.59 9.50 6.47
N GLY A 44 -22.56 8.76 5.93
CA GLY A 44 -23.96 8.83 6.35
C GLY A 44 -24.17 8.43 7.81
N GLU A 45 -23.51 7.36 8.28
CA GLU A 45 -23.52 6.98 9.71
C GLU A 45 -22.97 8.08 10.63
N LEU A 46 -21.97 8.83 10.15
CA LEU A 46 -21.35 9.93 10.88
C LEU A 46 -22.12 11.26 10.73
N GLY A 47 -23.18 11.29 9.93
CA GLY A 47 -23.92 12.52 9.63
C GLY A 47 -23.13 13.54 8.80
N ILE A 48 -22.08 13.10 8.10
CA ILE A 48 -21.21 13.97 7.30
C ILE A 48 -21.66 13.91 5.83
N PRO A 49 -22.24 14.98 5.26
CA PRO A 49 -22.56 15.01 3.83
C PRO A 49 -21.28 15.07 2.98
N PRO A 50 -21.19 14.31 1.88
CA PRO A 50 -20.04 14.40 0.98
C PRO A 50 -20.00 15.76 0.27
N SER A 51 -18.79 16.26 0.01
CA SER A 51 -18.60 17.45 -0.84
C SER A 51 -19.08 17.21 -2.27
N ALA A 52 -19.28 18.28 -3.03
CA ALA A 52 -19.56 18.16 -4.46
C ALA A 52 -18.35 17.55 -5.21
N PRO A 53 -18.56 16.92 -6.39
CA PRO A 53 -17.47 16.50 -7.26
C PRO A 53 -16.57 17.69 -7.65
N CYS A 54 -15.26 17.43 -7.81
CA CYS A 54 -14.31 18.43 -8.27
C CYS A 54 -14.45 18.71 -9.77
N SER A 55 -14.09 19.93 -10.17
CA SER A 55 -14.06 20.32 -11.59
C SER A 55 -13.02 19.53 -12.38
N ASP A 56 -13.11 19.57 -13.71
CA ASP A 56 -12.16 18.89 -14.57
C ASP A 56 -10.74 19.44 -14.47
N GLU A 57 -10.58 20.74 -14.20
CA GLU A 57 -9.29 21.38 -13.96
C GLU A 57 -8.65 20.87 -12.67
N VAL A 58 -9.44 20.75 -11.60
CA VAL A 58 -8.98 20.24 -10.31
C VAL A 58 -8.62 18.76 -10.43
N PHE A 59 -9.48 17.95 -11.05
CA PHE A 59 -9.20 16.54 -11.31
C PHE A 59 -7.92 16.36 -12.11
N LEU A 60 -7.78 17.10 -13.22
CA LEU A 60 -6.61 17.02 -14.10
C LEU A 60 -5.31 17.33 -13.34
N ARG A 61 -5.29 18.42 -12.55
CA ARG A 61 -4.11 18.76 -11.74
C ARG A 61 -3.81 17.67 -10.72
N ARG A 62 -4.82 17.19 -10.00
CA ARG A 62 -4.69 16.19 -8.93
C ARG A 62 -4.13 14.87 -9.46
N VAL A 63 -4.74 14.31 -10.51
CA VAL A 63 -4.34 13.02 -11.07
C VAL A 63 -2.92 13.06 -11.66
N TYR A 64 -2.49 14.18 -12.24
CA TYR A 64 -1.12 14.33 -12.74
C TYR A 64 -0.10 14.34 -11.59
N LEU A 65 -0.39 15.05 -10.50
CA LEU A 65 0.48 15.09 -9.33
C LEU A 65 0.56 13.73 -8.65
N ASP A 66 -0.58 13.06 -8.45
CA ASP A 66 -0.64 11.78 -7.75
C ASP A 66 -0.04 10.63 -8.58
N MET A 67 -0.22 10.64 -9.90
CA MET A 67 0.27 9.54 -10.75
C MET A 67 1.70 9.75 -11.24
N THR A 68 2.13 10.98 -11.48
CA THR A 68 3.42 11.26 -12.14
C THR A 68 4.30 12.25 -11.40
N GLY A 69 3.83 12.86 -10.31
CA GLY A 69 4.57 13.90 -9.59
C GLY A 69 4.81 15.19 -10.38
N THR A 70 4.14 15.36 -11.53
CA THR A 70 4.33 16.52 -12.43
C THR A 70 3.01 17.25 -12.69
N LEU A 71 3.07 18.42 -13.33
CA LEU A 71 1.89 19.16 -13.79
C LEU A 71 1.59 18.88 -15.27
N PRO A 72 0.31 18.93 -15.69
CA PRO A 72 -0.04 18.89 -17.10
C PRO A 72 0.51 20.12 -17.82
N THR A 73 1.00 19.94 -19.05
CA THR A 73 1.39 21.06 -19.91
C THR A 73 0.15 21.85 -20.38
N PRO A 74 0.29 23.13 -20.75
CA PRO A 74 -0.83 23.92 -21.28
C PRO A 74 -1.53 23.26 -22.50
N LYS A 75 -0.78 22.55 -23.35
CA LYS A 75 -1.32 21.81 -24.49
C LYS A 75 -2.16 20.61 -24.04
N GLN A 76 -1.68 19.84 -23.07
CA GLN A 76 -2.43 18.70 -22.50
C GLN A 76 -3.71 19.18 -21.81
N THR A 77 -3.63 20.27 -21.04
CA THR A 77 -4.79 20.88 -20.38
C THR A 77 -5.86 21.30 -21.37
N ARG A 78 -5.50 22.08 -22.40
CA ARG A 78 -6.47 22.48 -23.44
C ARG A 78 -7.11 21.28 -24.14
N LYS A 79 -6.31 20.25 -24.46
CA LYS A 79 -6.81 19.01 -25.07
C LYS A 79 -7.80 18.27 -24.15
N PHE A 80 -7.51 18.17 -22.85
CA PHE A 80 -8.38 17.47 -21.91
C PHE A 80 -9.70 18.22 -21.70
N LEU A 81 -9.64 19.54 -21.56
CA LEU A 81 -10.83 20.38 -21.34
C LEU A 81 -11.71 20.49 -22.58
N SER A 82 -11.15 20.38 -23.79
CA SER A 82 -11.95 20.40 -25.03
C SER A 82 -12.68 19.08 -25.31
N VAL A 83 -12.35 17.98 -24.63
CA VAL A 83 -13.03 16.70 -24.81
C VAL A 83 -14.34 16.70 -24.02
N ASN A 84 -15.45 16.51 -24.73
CA ASN A 84 -16.76 16.25 -24.12
C ASN A 84 -17.07 14.75 -24.18
N SER A 85 -16.63 14.00 -23.17
CA SER A 85 -16.91 12.57 -23.04
C SER A 85 -16.99 12.18 -21.58
N ALA A 86 -17.98 11.35 -21.23
CA ALA A 86 -18.15 10.81 -19.89
C ALA A 86 -16.95 9.95 -19.43
N ASN A 87 -16.17 9.37 -20.36
CA ASN A 87 -15.01 8.53 -20.04
C ASN A 87 -13.64 9.23 -20.14
N LYS A 88 -13.60 10.55 -20.30
CA LYS A 88 -12.31 11.24 -20.50
C LYS A 88 -11.38 11.14 -19.30
N ARG A 89 -11.91 11.09 -18.08
CA ARG A 89 -11.15 10.92 -16.84
C ARG A 89 -10.47 9.54 -16.78
N THR A 90 -11.24 8.48 -17.04
CA THR A 90 -10.71 7.10 -17.13
C THR A 90 -9.65 6.97 -18.22
N LYS A 91 -9.88 7.51 -19.42
CA LYS A 91 -8.89 7.49 -20.50
C LYS A 91 -7.61 8.22 -20.14
N LEU A 92 -7.70 9.32 -19.39
CA LEU A 92 -6.53 10.02 -18.90
C LEU A 92 -5.75 9.17 -17.89
N ILE A 93 -6.43 8.53 -16.93
CA ILE A 93 -5.81 7.64 -15.94
C ILE A 93 -5.02 6.52 -16.66
N GLU A 94 -5.62 5.82 -17.62
CA GLU A 94 -4.92 4.78 -18.38
C GLU A 94 -3.71 5.33 -19.14
N ALA A 95 -3.86 6.50 -19.78
CA ALA A 95 -2.75 7.14 -20.47
C ALA A 95 -1.59 7.55 -19.53
N LEU A 96 -1.87 7.82 -18.25
CA LEU A 96 -0.85 8.16 -17.27
C LEU A 96 -0.10 6.93 -16.73
N PHE A 97 -0.72 5.75 -16.68
CA PHE A 97 0.00 4.50 -16.32
C PHE A 97 1.07 4.12 -17.33
N GLU A 98 0.88 4.47 -18.60
CA GLU A 98 1.81 4.17 -19.69
C GLU A 98 3.01 5.13 -19.75
N ARG A 99 3.02 6.16 -18.91
CA ARG A 99 4.11 7.14 -18.85
C ARG A 99 5.28 6.63 -18.03
N GLY A 100 6.50 6.88 -18.50
CA GLY A 100 7.72 6.55 -17.73
C GLY A 100 7.77 7.25 -16.38
N GLU A 101 7.20 8.46 -16.31
CA GLU A 101 7.12 9.30 -15.12
C GLU A 101 6.28 8.66 -14.00
N PHE A 102 5.32 7.77 -14.34
CA PHE A 102 4.61 6.98 -13.34
C PHE A 102 5.60 6.09 -12.59
N ALA A 103 6.42 5.32 -13.31
CA ALA A 103 7.40 4.45 -12.69
C ALA A 103 8.45 5.24 -11.90
N ASP A 104 8.86 6.43 -12.37
CA ASP A 104 9.81 7.30 -11.67
C ASP A 104 9.23 7.79 -10.33
N TYR A 105 8.01 8.34 -10.36
CA TYR A 105 7.37 8.91 -9.17
C TYR A 105 7.06 7.85 -8.11
N TRP A 106 6.51 6.71 -8.52
CA TRP A 106 6.21 5.63 -7.59
C TRP A 106 7.48 4.91 -7.11
N ALA A 107 8.54 4.82 -7.92
CA ALA A 107 9.82 4.30 -7.44
C ALA A 107 10.38 5.13 -6.30
N MET A 108 10.26 6.47 -6.35
CA MET A 108 10.65 7.34 -5.24
C MET A 108 9.91 6.99 -3.94
N LYS A 109 8.58 6.83 -4.00
CA LYS A 109 7.75 6.44 -2.83
C LYS A 109 8.14 5.07 -2.28
N TRP A 110 8.36 4.10 -3.15
CA TRP A 110 8.79 2.76 -2.77
C TRP A 110 10.21 2.73 -2.22
N CYS A 111 11.11 3.53 -2.77
CA CYS A 111 12.51 3.60 -2.32
C CYS A 111 12.62 4.14 -0.89
N ASP A 112 11.74 5.04 -0.47
CA ASP A 112 11.66 5.50 0.91
C ASP A 112 11.29 4.33 1.86
N LEU A 113 10.22 3.60 1.54
CA LEU A 113 9.78 2.44 2.31
C LEU A 113 10.84 1.31 2.34
N LEU A 114 11.52 1.09 1.23
CA LEU A 114 12.54 0.03 1.07
C LEU A 114 13.95 0.47 1.49
N ARG A 115 14.10 1.70 2.00
CA ARG A 115 15.37 2.28 2.46
C ARG A 115 16.48 2.25 1.40
N VAL A 116 16.13 2.58 0.16
CA VAL A 116 17.08 2.61 -0.97
C VAL A 116 17.91 3.88 -0.90
N LYS A 117 18.93 3.90 -0.03
CA LYS A 117 19.77 5.08 0.21
C LYS A 117 21.21 4.75 0.60
N ALA A 118 22.13 5.64 0.26
CA ALA A 118 23.56 5.49 0.55
C ALA A 118 23.94 6.05 1.93
N GLU A 119 23.07 6.87 2.50
CA GLU A 119 23.25 7.54 3.77
C GLU A 119 22.87 6.66 4.97
N PHE A 120 23.29 7.10 6.15
CA PHE A 120 22.90 6.48 7.41
C PHE A 120 21.36 6.43 7.57
N PRO A 121 20.79 5.38 8.16
CA PRO A 121 21.45 4.20 8.74
C PRO A 121 21.72 3.05 7.75
N SER A 122 21.19 3.10 6.52
CA SER A 122 21.29 1.97 5.58
C SER A 122 22.69 1.80 4.98
N ASN A 123 23.40 2.89 4.71
CA ASN A 123 24.80 2.88 4.26
C ASN A 123 25.06 1.94 3.06
N LEU A 124 24.11 1.84 2.12
CA LEU A 124 24.32 1.05 0.92
C LEU A 124 25.41 1.70 0.05
N TRP A 125 26.24 0.87 -0.57
CA TRP A 125 27.22 1.38 -1.54
C TRP A 125 26.50 1.96 -2.77
N PRO A 126 26.98 3.04 -3.41
CA PRO A 126 26.29 3.67 -4.54
C PRO A 126 25.90 2.71 -5.67
N ASN A 127 26.75 1.72 -6.00
CA ASN A 127 26.42 0.71 -7.00
C ASN A 127 25.21 -0.16 -6.59
N ALA A 128 25.13 -0.53 -5.31
CA ALA A 128 24.00 -1.27 -4.75
C ALA A 128 22.72 -0.43 -4.75
N VAL A 129 22.81 0.86 -4.37
CA VAL A 129 21.67 1.80 -4.44
C VAL A 129 21.14 1.91 -5.87
N GLN A 130 22.03 2.11 -6.84
CA GLN A 130 21.63 2.23 -8.25
C GLN A 130 21.01 0.95 -8.79
N ALA A 131 21.58 -0.22 -8.47
CA ALA A 131 21.01 -1.51 -8.86
C ALA A 131 19.62 -1.70 -8.24
N TYR A 132 19.48 -1.40 -6.95
CA TYR A 132 18.22 -1.56 -6.23
C TYR A 132 17.13 -0.61 -6.74
N HIS A 133 17.43 0.68 -6.87
CA HIS A 133 16.53 1.67 -7.44
C HIS A 133 16.08 1.29 -8.86
N ARG A 134 17.02 0.87 -9.72
CA ARG A 134 16.70 0.46 -11.10
C ARG A 134 15.75 -0.74 -11.12
N TRP A 135 15.95 -1.71 -10.22
CA TRP A 135 15.04 -2.85 -10.09
C TRP A 135 13.65 -2.42 -9.63
N VAL A 136 13.53 -1.63 -8.56
CA VAL A 136 12.23 -1.11 -8.05
C VAL A 136 11.49 -0.38 -9.17
N ARG A 137 12.15 0.57 -9.84
CA ARG A 137 11.57 1.31 -10.96
C ARG A 137 11.12 0.39 -12.10
N THR A 138 11.93 -0.61 -12.44
CA THR A 138 11.60 -1.58 -13.50
C THR A 138 10.40 -2.44 -13.13
N ALA A 139 10.32 -2.90 -11.87
CA ALA A 139 9.20 -3.69 -11.38
C ALA A 139 7.88 -2.90 -11.49
N LEU A 140 7.87 -1.62 -11.11
CA LEU A 140 6.71 -0.74 -11.23
C LEU A 140 6.35 -0.44 -12.70
N TYR A 141 7.36 -0.20 -13.54
CA TYR A 141 7.16 0.03 -14.97
C TYR A 141 6.55 -1.19 -15.69
N LYS A 142 7.01 -2.39 -15.32
CA LYS A 142 6.50 -3.66 -15.88
C LYS A 142 5.24 -4.18 -15.18
N ASN A 143 4.74 -3.47 -14.18
CA ASN A 143 3.61 -3.89 -13.34
C ASN A 143 3.81 -5.28 -12.73
N LEU A 144 4.97 -5.51 -12.11
CA LEU A 144 5.23 -6.76 -11.39
C LEU A 144 4.16 -6.95 -10.29
N PRO A 145 3.46 -8.10 -10.24
CA PRO A 145 2.52 -8.41 -9.17
C PRO A 145 3.13 -8.20 -7.79
N TYR A 146 2.34 -7.66 -6.85
CA TYR A 146 2.88 -7.26 -5.54
C TYR A 146 3.35 -8.43 -4.67
N ASP A 147 2.69 -9.58 -4.76
CA ASP A 147 3.13 -10.84 -4.14
C ASP A 147 4.50 -11.28 -4.69
N GLU A 148 4.68 -11.24 -6.01
CA GLU A 148 5.97 -11.56 -6.65
C GLU A 148 7.04 -10.51 -6.32
N PHE A 149 6.67 -9.24 -6.19
CA PHE A 149 7.55 -8.17 -5.75
C PHE A 149 8.07 -8.45 -4.33
N ALA A 150 7.18 -8.76 -3.38
CA ALA A 150 7.55 -9.09 -2.02
C ALA A 150 8.37 -10.39 -1.96
N ARG A 151 7.94 -11.44 -2.68
CA ARG A 151 8.64 -12.72 -2.76
C ARG A 151 10.06 -12.54 -3.26
N THR A 152 10.23 -11.80 -4.35
CA THR A 152 11.54 -11.51 -4.93
C THR A 152 12.46 -10.79 -3.93
N LEU A 153 11.94 -9.83 -3.15
CA LEU A 153 12.71 -9.13 -2.12
C LEU A 153 13.14 -10.06 -0.97
N LEU A 154 12.23 -10.93 -0.51
CA LEU A 154 12.45 -11.74 0.68
C LEU A 154 13.26 -13.01 0.41
N THR A 155 13.17 -13.63 -0.75
CA THR A 155 13.79 -14.95 -1.00
C THR A 155 15.04 -14.91 -1.87
N SER A 156 15.34 -13.77 -2.51
CA SER A 156 16.51 -13.65 -3.39
C SER A 156 17.83 -13.98 -2.67
N SER A 157 18.75 -14.57 -3.45
CA SER A 157 20.14 -14.83 -3.07
C SER A 157 21.07 -14.43 -4.21
N GLY A 158 22.20 -13.82 -3.91
CA GLY A 158 23.19 -13.39 -4.89
C GLY A 158 23.93 -12.12 -4.50
N SER A 159 24.70 -11.60 -5.46
CA SER A 159 25.47 -10.36 -5.28
C SER A 159 24.56 -9.15 -5.12
N ASN A 160 24.86 -8.29 -4.15
CA ASN A 160 24.20 -7.01 -3.98
C ASN A 160 24.39 -6.03 -5.16
N PHE A 161 25.30 -6.30 -6.09
CA PHE A 161 25.49 -5.52 -7.32
C PHE A 161 24.79 -6.12 -8.54
N ARG A 162 24.50 -7.44 -8.52
CA ARG A 162 23.94 -8.16 -9.68
C ARG A 162 22.51 -8.65 -9.46
N VAL A 163 22.16 -9.01 -8.24
CA VAL A 163 20.83 -9.44 -7.79
C VAL A 163 20.25 -8.36 -6.90
N ALA A 164 19.77 -7.29 -7.53
CA ALA A 164 19.31 -6.08 -6.85
C ALA A 164 18.38 -6.28 -5.63
N PRO A 165 17.40 -7.22 -5.62
CA PRO A 165 16.48 -7.43 -4.49
C PRO A 165 17.16 -7.76 -3.16
N VAL A 166 18.34 -8.40 -3.19
CA VAL A 166 19.06 -8.76 -1.95
C VAL A 166 19.48 -7.53 -1.13
N ASN A 167 19.44 -6.34 -1.74
CA ASN A 167 19.70 -5.09 -1.03
C ASN A 167 18.65 -4.76 0.03
N PHE A 168 17.47 -5.40 0.02
CA PHE A 168 16.52 -5.34 1.14
C PHE A 168 17.21 -5.69 2.47
N TYR A 169 17.97 -6.79 2.49
CA TYR A 169 18.75 -7.24 3.63
C TYR A 169 19.98 -6.37 3.89
N ARG A 170 20.63 -5.86 2.84
CA ARG A 170 21.80 -4.99 2.96
C ARG A 170 21.47 -3.64 3.57
N ALA A 171 20.25 -3.16 3.34
CA ALA A 171 19.74 -1.89 3.85
C ALA A 171 19.28 -1.96 5.31
N VAL A 172 19.33 -3.15 5.92
CA VAL A 172 19.14 -3.37 7.36
C VAL A 172 20.46 -3.03 8.08
N PRO A 173 20.47 -2.10 9.04
CA PRO A 173 21.71 -1.62 9.68
C PRO A 173 22.55 -2.73 10.35
N LYS A 174 21.97 -3.50 11.26
CA LYS A 174 22.65 -4.57 12.01
C LYS A 174 22.64 -5.91 11.29
N ARG A 175 21.66 -6.12 10.40
CA ARG A 175 21.48 -7.36 9.61
C ARG A 175 21.24 -8.58 10.49
N GLU A 176 20.60 -8.36 11.63
CA GLU A 176 20.22 -9.40 12.58
C GLU A 176 18.77 -9.83 12.32
N GLY A 177 18.44 -11.09 12.62
CA GLY A 177 17.11 -11.66 12.35
C GLY A 177 15.98 -10.83 12.95
N GLU A 178 16.19 -10.27 14.14
CA GLU A 178 15.22 -9.40 14.81
C GLU A 178 14.95 -8.12 14.01
N GLU A 179 15.98 -7.33 13.69
CA GLU A 179 15.81 -6.08 12.96
C GLU A 179 15.24 -6.32 11.55
N ILE A 180 15.61 -7.45 10.92
CA ILE A 180 15.02 -7.89 9.66
C ILE A 180 13.51 -8.14 9.85
N ALA A 181 13.09 -8.89 10.88
CA ALA A 181 11.68 -9.15 11.16
C ALA A 181 10.88 -7.87 11.41
N GLN A 182 11.43 -6.94 12.20
CA GLN A 182 10.81 -5.63 12.44
C GLN A 182 10.58 -4.86 11.13
N ILE A 183 11.59 -4.84 10.26
CA ILE A 183 11.52 -4.19 8.95
C ILE A 183 10.50 -4.88 8.02
N VAL A 184 10.44 -6.21 8.02
CA VAL A 184 9.47 -6.97 7.24
C VAL A 184 8.05 -6.68 7.71
N ALA A 185 7.82 -6.68 9.03
CA ALA A 185 6.53 -6.32 9.62
C ALA A 185 6.10 -4.90 9.23
N LEU A 186 7.00 -3.93 9.34
CA LEU A 186 6.71 -2.53 8.97
C LEU A 186 6.38 -2.41 7.46
N THR A 187 7.20 -3.04 6.62
CA THR A 187 7.13 -2.91 5.16
C THR A 187 5.89 -3.59 4.57
N PHE A 188 5.69 -4.87 4.94
CA PHE A 188 4.73 -5.75 4.25
C PHE A 188 3.51 -6.12 5.09
N MET A 189 3.51 -5.82 6.39
CA MET A 189 2.35 -6.02 7.26
C MET A 189 1.79 -4.69 7.76
N GLY A 190 2.52 -3.58 7.56
CA GLY A 190 2.13 -2.28 8.10
C GLY A 190 2.05 -2.30 9.63
N MET A 191 2.91 -3.06 10.30
CA MET A 191 2.91 -3.21 11.75
C MET A 191 4.22 -2.71 12.35
N ARG A 192 4.11 -1.93 13.43
CA ARG A 192 5.22 -1.63 14.33
C ARG A 192 5.32 -2.73 15.39
N THR A 193 6.55 -3.11 15.70
CA THR A 193 6.84 -4.24 16.61
C THR A 193 7.23 -3.79 18.01
N ASP A 194 7.29 -2.47 18.29
CA ASP A 194 7.72 -1.92 19.58
C ASP A 194 6.86 -2.40 20.76
N GLY A 195 5.58 -2.70 20.50
CA GLY A 195 4.63 -3.23 21.49
C GLY A 195 4.44 -4.74 21.45
N TRP A 196 5.23 -5.49 20.68
CA TRP A 196 5.10 -6.95 20.62
C TRP A 196 5.75 -7.62 21.84
N GLU A 197 5.13 -8.71 22.29
CA GLU A 197 5.77 -9.69 23.17
C GLU A 197 7.15 -10.09 22.61
N ARG A 198 8.16 -10.17 23.48
CA ARG A 198 9.55 -10.44 23.08
C ARG A 198 9.66 -11.75 22.29
N GLU A 199 9.06 -12.81 22.82
CA GLU A 199 9.11 -14.14 22.22
C GLU A 199 8.41 -14.21 20.87
N ARG A 200 7.34 -13.42 20.68
CA ARG A 200 6.65 -13.29 19.39
C ARG A 200 7.58 -12.71 18.33
N LEU A 201 8.32 -11.65 18.66
CA LEU A 201 9.27 -11.05 17.74
C LEU A 201 10.45 -12.00 17.46
N LEU A 202 10.97 -12.68 18.47
CA LEU A 202 12.06 -13.64 18.30
C LEU A 202 11.63 -14.85 17.45
N GLY A 203 10.41 -15.34 17.62
CA GLY A 203 9.84 -16.40 16.79
C GLY A 203 9.75 -15.99 15.32
N MET A 204 9.32 -14.75 15.03
CA MET A 204 9.32 -14.23 13.66
C MET A 204 10.75 -14.01 13.12
N ALA A 205 11.67 -13.54 13.97
CA ALA A 205 13.07 -13.34 13.64
C ALA A 205 13.78 -14.63 13.21
N ALA A 206 13.35 -15.78 13.73
CA ALA A 206 13.94 -17.07 13.39
C ALA A 206 13.81 -17.42 11.89
N PHE A 207 12.78 -16.94 11.19
CA PHE A 207 12.67 -17.11 9.73
C PHE A 207 13.79 -16.39 8.94
N PHE A 208 14.47 -15.44 9.56
CA PHE A 208 15.54 -14.64 8.95
C PHE A 208 16.93 -14.94 9.53
N GLY A 209 17.03 -15.86 10.49
CA GLY A 209 18.30 -16.23 11.13
C GLY A 209 19.32 -16.86 10.19
N ASN A 210 18.84 -17.50 9.13
CA ASN A 210 19.68 -18.19 8.14
C ASN A 210 20.22 -17.28 7.04
N VAL A 211 20.06 -15.95 7.15
CA VAL A 211 20.66 -15.03 6.17
C VAL A 211 22.18 -15.00 6.34
N GLY A 212 22.86 -15.45 5.30
CA GLY A 212 24.31 -15.45 5.13
C GLY A 212 24.81 -14.23 4.37
N TYR A 213 26.02 -13.78 4.70
CA TYR A 213 26.74 -12.72 3.98
C TYR A 213 28.18 -13.17 3.71
N LYS A 214 28.62 -13.05 2.45
CA LYS A 214 30.00 -13.39 2.06
C LYS A 214 30.58 -12.30 1.18
N LYS A 215 31.78 -11.82 1.52
CA LYS A 215 32.52 -10.85 0.69
C LYS A 215 33.01 -11.51 -0.61
N THR A 216 33.10 -10.72 -1.67
CA THR A 216 33.77 -11.15 -2.91
C THR A 216 35.10 -10.42 -3.06
N ALA A 217 35.79 -10.65 -4.18
CA ALA A 217 36.99 -9.89 -4.55
C ALA A 217 36.67 -8.45 -5.02
N GLU A 218 35.44 -8.18 -5.47
CA GLU A 218 35.00 -6.84 -5.86
C GLU A 218 34.74 -6.00 -4.60
N TRP A 219 35.37 -4.83 -4.52
CA TRP A 219 35.24 -3.93 -3.37
C TRP A 219 33.77 -3.60 -3.08
N LYS A 220 33.33 -3.80 -1.82
CA LYS A 220 31.94 -3.56 -1.31
C LYS A 220 30.85 -4.43 -1.93
N GLU A 221 31.21 -5.39 -2.77
CA GLU A 221 30.30 -6.45 -3.19
C GLU A 221 30.23 -7.53 -2.10
N GLU A 222 29.02 -7.95 -1.79
CA GLU A 222 28.73 -9.04 -0.87
C GLU A 222 27.60 -9.90 -1.45
N ILE A 223 27.76 -11.22 -1.34
CA ILE A 223 26.72 -12.20 -1.62
C ILE A 223 25.84 -12.33 -0.39
N VAL A 224 24.53 -12.12 -0.57
CA VAL A 224 23.51 -12.49 0.41
C VAL A 224 22.93 -13.83 0.00
N PHE A 225 22.81 -14.79 0.92
CA PHE A 225 22.37 -16.13 0.57
C PHE A 225 21.68 -16.82 1.76
N PHE A 226 20.95 -17.89 1.49
CA PHE A 226 20.47 -18.81 2.52
C PHE A 226 21.63 -19.69 3.00
N ASP A 227 21.97 -19.58 4.28
CA ASP A 227 23.00 -20.37 4.95
C ASP A 227 22.34 -21.42 5.86
N PRO A 228 22.23 -22.68 5.40
CA PRO A 228 21.59 -23.75 6.19
C PRO A 228 22.40 -24.16 7.43
N SER A 229 23.67 -23.72 7.55
CA SER A 229 24.49 -24.01 8.73
C SER A 229 24.22 -23.08 9.91
N LYS A 230 23.50 -21.98 9.68
CA LYS A 230 23.12 -21.02 10.73
C LYS A 230 21.84 -21.44 11.44
N SER A 231 21.65 -20.88 12.63
CA SER A 231 20.38 -20.91 13.34
C SER A 231 20.20 -19.59 14.09
N PHE A 232 18.95 -19.15 14.26
CA PHE A 232 18.67 -18.00 15.11
C PHE A 232 18.66 -18.44 16.58
N LEU A 233 19.61 -17.93 17.37
CA LEU A 233 19.71 -18.24 18.78
C LEU A 233 19.03 -17.16 19.62
N HIS A 234 18.37 -17.58 20.69
CA HIS A 234 17.76 -16.67 21.64
C HIS A 234 18.84 -15.84 22.36
N PRO A 235 18.77 -14.49 22.34
CA PRO A 235 19.87 -13.64 22.85
C PRO A 235 20.22 -13.83 24.33
N GLY A 236 19.29 -14.35 25.14
CA GLY A 236 19.50 -14.56 26.57
C GLY A 236 19.85 -15.99 26.99
N THR A 237 19.62 -16.99 26.12
CA THR A 237 19.77 -18.42 26.48
C THR A 237 20.65 -19.19 25.50
N GLU A 238 20.95 -18.60 24.33
CA GLU A 238 21.69 -19.21 23.24
C GLU A 238 21.07 -20.50 22.68
N VAL A 239 19.80 -20.77 23.03
CA VAL A 239 19.02 -21.89 22.50
C VAL A 239 18.42 -21.50 21.15
N PRO A 240 18.40 -22.38 20.14
CA PRO A 240 17.70 -22.13 18.88
C PRO A 240 16.23 -21.78 19.10
N VAL A 241 15.78 -20.68 18.49
CA VAL A 241 14.39 -20.24 18.55
C VAL A 241 13.58 -20.97 17.49
N VAL A 242 12.44 -21.53 17.90
CA VAL A 242 11.49 -22.14 16.97
C VAL A 242 10.79 -21.03 16.17
N PRO A 243 10.76 -21.10 14.83
CA PRO A 243 10.03 -20.13 14.02
C PRO A 243 8.55 -20.06 14.39
N GLN A 244 8.05 -18.85 14.59
CA GLN A 244 6.64 -18.58 14.86
C GLN A 244 6.15 -17.45 13.98
N LEU A 245 4.99 -17.67 13.36
CA LEU A 245 4.30 -16.64 12.62
C LEU A 245 3.90 -15.50 13.57
N PRO A 246 3.65 -14.29 13.05
CA PRO A 246 3.15 -13.18 13.84
C PRO A 246 1.89 -13.47 14.65
N GLY A 247 1.11 -14.50 14.34
CA GLY A 247 -0.03 -14.93 15.16
C GLY A 247 0.33 -15.77 16.41
N GLY A 248 1.60 -16.15 16.57
CA GLY A 248 2.08 -17.06 17.61
C GLY A 248 2.08 -18.54 17.22
N GLU A 249 1.61 -18.87 16.00
CA GLU A 249 1.63 -20.24 15.48
C GLU A 249 3.07 -20.66 15.16
N ALA A 250 3.53 -21.75 15.79
CA ALA A 250 4.83 -22.34 15.50
C ALA A 250 4.81 -23.04 14.14
N VAL A 251 5.88 -22.88 13.37
CA VAL A 251 6.03 -23.48 12.05
C VAL A 251 7.28 -24.33 12.03
N GLU A 252 7.11 -25.60 11.71
CA GLU A 252 8.21 -26.50 11.43
C GLU A 252 8.79 -26.19 10.05
N ILE A 253 10.11 -26.04 9.96
CA ILE A 253 10.80 -25.82 8.69
C ILE A 253 11.37 -27.16 8.22
N PRO A 254 10.91 -27.69 7.08
CA PRO A 254 11.48 -28.90 6.49
C PRO A 254 12.99 -28.81 6.26
N ASP A 255 13.67 -29.93 6.39
CA ASP A 255 15.12 -30.02 6.21
C ASP A 255 15.58 -29.46 4.86
N GLY A 256 16.56 -28.55 4.91
CA GLY A 256 17.13 -27.90 3.72
C GLY A 256 16.23 -26.85 3.06
N GLN A 257 15.03 -26.60 3.58
CA GLN A 257 14.17 -25.51 3.09
C GLN A 257 14.61 -24.16 3.66
N ASP A 258 14.55 -23.12 2.83
CA ASP A 258 14.82 -21.74 3.26
C ASP A 258 13.66 -21.23 4.11
N PRO A 259 13.86 -20.92 5.42
CA PRO A 259 12.80 -20.42 6.28
C PRO A 259 12.16 -19.12 5.74
N ARG A 260 12.91 -18.31 4.99
CA ARG A 260 12.39 -17.09 4.36
C ARG A 260 11.31 -17.40 3.34
N ALA A 261 11.46 -18.49 2.59
CA ALA A 261 10.47 -18.92 1.61
C ALA A 261 9.18 -19.35 2.29
N VAL A 262 9.28 -20.15 3.37
CA VAL A 262 8.13 -20.59 4.18
C VAL A 262 7.37 -19.39 4.74
N PHE A 263 8.07 -18.44 5.36
CA PHE A 263 7.45 -17.21 5.86
C PHE A 263 6.82 -16.38 4.74
N THR A 264 7.49 -16.26 3.59
CA THR A 264 6.99 -15.50 2.45
C THR A 264 5.70 -16.10 1.90
N ASP A 265 5.61 -17.42 1.79
CA ASP A 265 4.41 -18.12 1.34
C ASP A 265 3.22 -17.86 2.26
N TRP A 266 3.44 -17.91 3.57
CA TRP A 266 2.42 -17.50 4.54
C TRP A 266 2.05 -16.02 4.38
N LEU A 267 3.05 -15.14 4.31
CA LEU A 267 2.84 -13.69 4.27
C LEU A 267 1.98 -13.30 3.08
N VAL A 268 2.33 -13.73 1.86
CA VAL A 268 1.58 -13.35 0.67
C VAL A 268 0.14 -13.86 0.69
N GLY A 269 -0.12 -15.00 1.33
CA GLY A 269 -1.46 -15.57 1.52
C GLY A 269 -2.26 -14.95 2.68
N SER A 270 -1.64 -14.10 3.50
CA SER A 270 -2.30 -13.51 4.67
C SER A 270 -3.13 -12.27 4.31
N ASP A 271 -4.24 -12.06 5.03
CA ASP A 271 -5.08 -10.86 4.86
C ASP A 271 -4.29 -9.57 5.12
N ILE A 272 -3.39 -9.58 6.11
CA ILE A 272 -2.62 -8.39 6.52
C ILE A 272 -1.70 -7.89 5.40
N PHE A 273 -1.16 -8.79 4.57
CA PHE A 273 -0.32 -8.42 3.44
C PHE A 273 -1.09 -7.58 2.41
N ALA A 274 -2.27 -8.05 2.01
CA ALA A 274 -3.11 -7.30 1.08
C ALA A 274 -3.68 -6.03 1.73
N GLN A 275 -4.17 -6.11 2.98
CA GLN A 275 -4.76 -4.98 3.70
C GLN A 275 -3.75 -3.85 3.92
N SER A 276 -2.54 -4.16 4.37
CA SER A 276 -1.52 -3.13 4.62
C SER A 276 -1.13 -2.40 3.34
N MET A 277 -1.04 -3.11 2.22
CA MET A 277 -0.69 -2.51 0.94
C MET A 277 -1.80 -1.63 0.39
N VAL A 278 -3.05 -2.09 0.37
CA VAL A 278 -4.15 -1.24 -0.14
C VAL A 278 -4.41 -0.05 0.77
N ASN A 279 -4.20 -0.18 2.08
CA ASN A 279 -4.25 0.94 3.02
C ASN A 279 -3.16 1.98 2.71
N ARG A 280 -1.96 1.52 2.37
CA ARG A 280 -0.84 2.39 1.99
C ARG A 280 -1.08 3.08 0.64
N VAL A 281 -1.62 2.38 -0.35
CA VAL A 281 -2.07 2.99 -1.62
C VAL A 281 -3.14 4.06 -1.35
N TRP A 282 -4.12 3.75 -0.53
CA TRP A 282 -5.17 4.70 -0.12
C TRP A 282 -4.56 5.94 0.55
N TYR A 283 -3.64 5.75 1.50
CA TYR A 283 -2.93 6.84 2.15
C TYR A 283 -2.13 7.70 1.16
N TRP A 284 -1.41 7.09 0.22
CA TRP A 284 -0.62 7.83 -0.77
C TRP A 284 -1.48 8.70 -1.71
N LEU A 285 -2.71 8.27 -2.03
CA LEU A 285 -3.62 9.01 -2.91
C LEU A 285 -4.51 10.03 -2.16
N LEU A 286 -4.94 9.71 -0.94
CA LEU A 286 -5.95 10.49 -0.21
C LEU A 286 -5.40 11.19 1.03
N GLY A 287 -4.12 10.98 1.37
CA GLY A 287 -3.41 11.65 2.47
C GLY A 287 -3.73 11.11 3.86
N ARG A 288 -4.72 10.22 4.01
CA ARG A 288 -5.08 9.57 5.28
C ARG A 288 -5.47 8.12 5.04
N GLY A 289 -4.89 7.20 5.80
CA GLY A 289 -5.16 5.76 5.70
C GLY A 289 -6.53 5.40 6.27
N ILE A 290 -7.07 4.26 5.84
CA ILE A 290 -8.26 3.63 6.43
C ILE A 290 -7.93 3.15 7.85
N VAL A 291 -6.74 2.58 8.02
CA VAL A 291 -5.99 2.54 9.30
C VAL A 291 -4.98 3.69 9.24
N HIS A 292 -5.00 4.56 10.22
CA HIS A 292 -4.08 5.70 10.29
C HIS A 292 -3.27 5.60 11.59
N GLU A 293 -1.94 5.64 11.56
CA GLU A 293 -0.99 5.80 10.45
C GLU A 293 -0.93 4.57 9.50
N PRO A 294 -0.43 4.70 8.24
CA PRO A 294 -0.49 3.61 7.25
C PRO A 294 0.36 2.38 7.59
N ASP A 295 1.25 2.50 8.58
CA ASP A 295 2.18 1.49 9.09
C ASP A 295 1.92 1.12 10.56
N ASP A 296 0.73 1.44 11.09
CA ASP A 296 0.35 1.22 12.50
C ASP A 296 -0.88 0.29 12.65
N PHE A 297 -0.84 -0.87 11.98
CA PHE A 297 -1.84 -1.93 12.15
C PHE A 297 -1.64 -2.61 13.51
N ARG A 298 -2.65 -2.48 14.37
CA ARG A 298 -2.71 -3.13 15.69
C ARG A 298 -4.16 -3.35 16.10
N SER A 299 -4.39 -4.24 17.06
CA SER A 299 -5.75 -4.61 17.50
C SER A 299 -6.53 -3.43 18.11
N ASP A 300 -5.83 -2.49 18.74
CA ASP A 300 -6.36 -1.27 19.34
C ASP A 300 -6.39 -0.06 18.38
N ASN A 301 -5.94 -0.22 17.13
CA ASN A 301 -6.08 0.78 16.06
C ASN A 301 -6.91 0.20 14.89
N PRO A 302 -8.23 -0.02 15.07
CA PRO A 302 -9.05 -0.64 14.06
C PRO A 302 -9.26 0.28 12.84
N PRO A 303 -9.50 -0.30 11.64
CA PRO A 303 -9.82 0.47 10.44
C PRO A 303 -11.11 1.27 10.62
N GLN A 304 -11.06 2.56 10.24
CA GLN A 304 -12.22 3.46 10.29
C GLN A 304 -13.37 3.01 9.37
N ASN A 305 -13.03 2.26 8.32
CA ASN A 305 -13.99 1.61 7.44
C ASN A 305 -13.49 0.22 7.05
N LYS A 306 -13.73 -0.77 7.93
CA LYS A 306 -13.29 -2.15 7.71
C LYS A 306 -13.81 -2.73 6.39
N ALA A 307 -15.07 -2.49 6.06
CA ALA A 307 -15.67 -3.01 4.84
C ALA A 307 -14.98 -2.48 3.57
N LEU A 308 -14.54 -1.22 3.57
CA LEU A 308 -13.73 -0.63 2.49
C LEU A 308 -12.35 -1.29 2.40
N LEU A 309 -11.67 -1.46 3.53
CA LEU A 309 -10.35 -2.10 3.58
C LEU A 309 -10.41 -3.54 3.05
N ASP A 310 -11.39 -4.32 3.52
CA ASP A 310 -11.62 -5.70 3.09
C ASP A 310 -11.96 -5.76 1.59
N HIS A 311 -12.78 -4.82 1.09
CA HIS A 311 -13.12 -4.73 -0.34
C HIS A 311 -11.88 -4.49 -1.19
N LEU A 312 -11.04 -3.51 -0.84
CA LEU A 312 -9.82 -3.22 -1.59
C LEU A 312 -8.82 -4.38 -1.52
N ALA A 313 -8.64 -5.01 -0.36
CA ALA A 313 -7.76 -6.16 -0.21
C ALA A 313 -8.22 -7.33 -1.09
N LYS A 314 -9.54 -7.59 -1.12
CA LYS A 314 -10.11 -8.61 -2.01
C LYS A 314 -9.92 -8.28 -3.49
N GLU A 315 -10.09 -7.02 -3.88
CA GLU A 315 -9.82 -6.57 -5.26
C GLU A 315 -8.35 -6.82 -5.63
N LEU A 316 -7.40 -6.60 -4.70
CA LEU A 316 -5.98 -6.83 -4.94
C LEU A 316 -5.70 -8.32 -5.18
N VAL A 317 -6.17 -9.19 -4.27
CA VAL A 317 -5.94 -10.64 -4.35
C VAL A 317 -6.61 -11.23 -5.59
N SER A 318 -7.88 -10.88 -5.86
CA SER A 318 -8.63 -11.44 -7.00
C SER A 318 -8.16 -10.99 -8.37
N ASN A 319 -7.38 -9.90 -8.44
CA ASN A 319 -6.75 -9.43 -9.68
C ASN A 319 -5.25 -9.74 -9.73
N GLY A 320 -4.81 -10.79 -9.03
CA GLY A 320 -3.43 -11.28 -9.09
C GLY A 320 -2.41 -10.28 -8.57
N TYR A 321 -2.74 -9.59 -7.48
CA TYR A 321 -1.88 -8.60 -6.83
C TYR A 321 -1.46 -7.41 -7.74
N ASP A 322 -2.29 -7.07 -8.73
CA ASP A 322 -2.09 -5.91 -9.60
C ASP A 322 -2.33 -4.58 -8.84
N LEU A 323 -1.26 -3.85 -8.54
CA LEU A 323 -1.37 -2.53 -7.90
C LEU A 323 -1.96 -1.46 -8.84
N ARG A 324 -1.75 -1.55 -10.16
CA ARG A 324 -2.40 -0.63 -11.12
C ARG A 324 -3.91 -0.79 -11.10
N HIS A 325 -4.42 -2.00 -10.88
CA HIS A 325 -5.85 -2.20 -10.64
C HIS A 325 -6.35 -1.41 -9.42
N ILE A 326 -5.65 -1.48 -8.28
CA ILE A 326 -6.04 -0.75 -7.08
C ILE A 326 -5.99 0.77 -7.28
N TYR A 327 -4.92 1.29 -7.90
CA TYR A 327 -4.84 2.69 -8.26
C TYR A 327 -6.03 3.08 -9.18
N ARG A 328 -6.32 2.28 -10.21
CA ARG A 328 -7.40 2.52 -11.17
C ARG A 328 -8.75 2.65 -10.49
N ILE A 329 -9.13 1.70 -9.63
CA ILE A 329 -10.47 1.71 -9.02
C ILE A 329 -10.63 2.86 -8.02
N ILE A 330 -9.56 3.27 -7.33
CA ILE A 330 -9.58 4.43 -6.44
C ILE A 330 -9.69 5.72 -7.26
N LEU A 331 -8.83 5.92 -8.27
CA LEU A 331 -8.80 7.13 -9.09
C LEU A 331 -10.11 7.35 -9.88
N ASN A 332 -10.78 6.26 -10.29
CA ASN A 332 -12.08 6.32 -10.97
C ASN A 332 -13.28 6.45 -10.01
N SER A 333 -13.10 6.33 -8.69
CA SER A 333 -14.17 6.50 -7.71
C SER A 333 -14.66 7.95 -7.62
N LYS A 334 -15.92 8.15 -7.24
CA LYS A 334 -16.43 9.48 -6.86
C LYS A 334 -15.74 9.98 -5.61
N THR A 335 -15.39 9.09 -4.67
CA THR A 335 -14.64 9.44 -3.45
C THR A 335 -13.35 10.19 -3.76
N TYR A 336 -12.51 9.68 -4.66
CA TYR A 336 -11.28 10.37 -5.07
C TYR A 336 -11.56 11.68 -5.81
N GLN A 337 -12.70 11.75 -6.49
CA GLN A 337 -13.10 12.90 -7.31
C GLN A 337 -13.92 13.94 -6.53
N LEU A 338 -13.99 13.87 -5.19
CA LEU A 338 -14.62 14.92 -4.38
C LEU A 338 -13.78 16.21 -4.35
N SER A 339 -14.47 17.34 -4.23
CA SER A 339 -13.86 18.64 -3.99
C SER A 339 -13.31 18.74 -2.56
N SER A 340 -12.20 19.45 -2.39
CA SER A 340 -11.69 19.84 -1.07
C SER A 340 -12.43 21.05 -0.48
N ILE A 341 -13.33 21.67 -1.25
CA ILE A 341 -14.20 22.73 -0.76
C ILE A 341 -15.32 22.07 0.04
N HIS A 342 -15.43 22.43 1.32
CA HIS A 342 -16.48 21.96 2.20
C HIS A 342 -17.85 22.54 1.79
N ASN A 343 -18.92 21.84 2.12
CA ASN A 343 -20.28 22.36 2.16
C ASN A 343 -20.66 22.70 3.62
N GLU A 344 -21.85 23.24 3.85
CA GLU A 344 -22.27 23.67 5.19
C GLU A 344 -22.27 22.54 6.23
N GLY A 345 -22.48 21.29 5.81
CA GLY A 345 -22.59 20.15 6.72
C GLY A 345 -21.28 19.39 6.97
N ASN A 346 -20.15 19.75 6.34
CA ASN A 346 -18.87 19.05 6.51
C ASN A 346 -17.67 19.99 6.75
N ARG A 347 -17.91 21.11 7.42
CA ARG A 347 -16.91 22.11 7.82
C ARG A 347 -15.96 21.65 8.90
#